data_AF-A0A453S1A6-F1
#
_entry.id   AF-A0A453S1A6-F1
#
_cell.length_a   1.000
_cell.length_b   1.000
_cell.length_c   1.000
_cell.angle_alpha   90.00
_cell.angle_beta   90.00
_cell.angle_gamma   90.00
#
_symmetry.space_group_name_H-M   'P 1'
#
loop_
_entity.id
_entity.type
_entity.pdbx_description
1 polymer ?
#
loop_
_entity_poly.entity_id
_entity_poly.type
_entity_poly.pdbx_seq_one_letter_code
_entity_poly.pdbx_strand_id
1 'polypeptide(L)' 'MCARTIYCTNIDKKVSQADVKLFFESICGEVYRLRLLGDYQHNTRIAFVEFVMAESATAALNCSGVILGSLPIR' A
#
# COMPACT_ATOMS: atom_id res chain seq x y z
N MET A 1 -7.29 -5.12 19.96
CA MET A 1 -7.05 -3.87 19.22
C MET A 1 -6.78 -4.28 17.78
N CYS A 2 -7.76 -4.14 16.87
CA CYS A 2 -7.59 -4.58 15.48
C CYS A 2 -6.69 -3.60 14.73
N ALA A 3 -5.53 -4.04 14.25
CA ALA A 3 -4.65 -3.21 13.44
C ALA A 3 -5.30 -3.00 12.06
N ARG A 4 -5.68 -1.76 11.75
CA ARG A 4 -6.26 -1.38 10.44
C ARG A 4 -5.24 -0.77 9.48
N THR A 5 -4.00 -0.62 9.94
CA THR A 5 -2.92 0.02 9.19
C THR A 5 -1.90 -1.02 8.77
N ILE A 6 -1.58 -1.04 7.47
CA ILE A 6 -0.50 -1.84 6.91
C ILE A 6 0.69 -0.96 6.54
N TYR A 7 1.86 -1.59 6.52
CA TYR A 7 3.09 -1.01 6.03
C TYR A 7 3.47 -1.70 4.73
N CYS A 8 3.64 -0.92 3.67
CA CYS A 8 4.03 -1.39 2.35
C CYS A 8 5.41 -0.86 2.00
N THR A 9 6.24 -1.72 1.42
CA THR A 9 7.60 -1.43 0.99
C THR A 9 7.80 -1.80 -0.48
N ASN A 10 8.96 -1.43 -1.03
CA ASN A 10 9.36 -1.78 -2.38
C ASN A 10 8.44 -1.20 -3.47
N ILE A 11 7.78 -0.06 -3.19
CA ILE A 11 6.88 0.59 -4.14
C ILE A 11 7.72 1.34 -5.18
N ASP A 12 7.36 1.20 -6.45
CA ASP A 12 8.07 1.87 -7.55
C ASP A 12 7.94 3.41 -7.48
N LYS A 13 9.00 4.13 -7.87
CA LYS A 13 9.04 5.60 -7.93
C LYS A 13 8.05 6.22 -8.91
N LYS A 14 7.50 5.45 -9.83
CA LYS A 14 6.46 5.88 -10.76
C LYS A 14 5.05 5.73 -10.18
N VAL A 15 4.86 4.91 -9.16
CA VAL A 15 3.55 4.60 -8.56
C VAL A 15 3.11 5.69 -7.58
N SER A 16 2.17 6.53 -8.00
CA SER A 16 1.67 7.64 -7.18
C SER A 16 0.85 7.16 -5.98
N GLN A 17 0.60 8.08 -5.04
CA GLN A 17 -0.30 7.81 -3.91
C GLN A 17 -1.71 7.40 -4.38
N ALA A 18 -2.20 7.96 -5.49
CA ALA A 18 -3.49 7.59 -6.05
C ALA A 18 -3.49 6.15 -6.58
N ASP A 19 -2.41 5.70 -7.21
CA ASP A 19 -2.29 4.33 -7.73
C ASP A 19 -2.30 3.30 -6.60
N VAL A 20 -1.56 3.56 -5.51
CA VAL A 20 -1.56 2.69 -4.32
C VAL A 20 -2.95 2.64 -3.70
N LYS A 21 -3.63 3.79 -3.58
CA LYS A 21 -4.99 3.87 -3.05
C LYS A 21 -5.96 3.04 -3.90
N LEU A 22 -5.99 3.28 -5.22
CA LEU A 22 -6.86 2.57 -6.15
C LEU A 22 -6.63 1.06 -6.13
N PHE A 23 -5.37 0.62 -6.05
CA PHE A 23 -5.03 -0.80 -5.95
C PHE A 23 -5.66 -1.46 -4.71
N PHE A 24 -5.45 -0.86 -3.53
CA PHE A 24 -5.99 -1.42 -2.29
C PHE A 24 -7.51 -1.28 -2.18
N GLU A 25 -8.10 -0.20 -2.69
CA GLU A 25 -9.56 -0.04 -2.73
C GLU A 25 -10.24 -1.05 -3.66
N SER A 26 -9.60 -1.38 -4.78
CA SER A 26 -10.12 -2.35 -5.75
C SER A 26 -10.07 -3.80 -5.24
N ILE A 27 -9.05 -4.16 -4.45
CA ILE A 27 -8.78 -5.55 -4.07
C ILE A 27 -9.19 -5.85 -2.61
N CYS A 28 -8.96 -4.90 -1.70
CA CYS A 28 -9.02 -5.15 -0.26
C CYS A 28 -10.16 -4.40 0.43
N GLY A 29 -10.46 -3.18 -0.03
CA GLY A 29 -11.54 -2.34 0.48
C GLY A 29 -11.13 -0.90 0.77
N GLU A 30 -12.09 -0.11 1.26
CA GLU A 30 -11.97 1.35 1.38
C GLU A 30 -10.77 1.79 2.24
N VAL A 31 -9.97 2.71 1.69
CA VAL A 31 -8.78 3.25 2.35
C VAL A 31 -9.16 4.54 3.07
N TYR A 32 -9.07 4.51 4.40
CA TYR A 32 -9.31 5.67 5.25
C TYR A 32 -8.20 6.72 5.11
N ARG A 33 -6.94 6.27 5.17
CA ARG A 33 -5.78 7.17 5.10
C ARG A 33 -4.60 6.50 4.41
N LEU A 34 -3.93 7.24 3.53
CA LEU A 34 -2.71 6.78 2.89
C LEU A 34 -1.60 7.82 3.05
N ARG A 35 -0.41 7.36 3.41
CA ARG A 35 0.81 8.17 3.44
C ARG A 35 1.90 7.46 2.66
N LEU A 36 2.20 7.95 1.47
CA LEU A 36 3.34 7.51 0.67
C LEU A 36 4.57 8.33 1.06
N LEU A 37 5.65 7.66 1.42
CA LEU A 37 6.94 8.25 1.73
C LEU A 37 7.95 7.77 0.70
N GLY A 38 8.67 8.70 0.11
CA GLY A 38 9.75 8.42 -0.82
C GLY A 38 10.73 9.58 -0.81
N ASP A 39 12.01 9.27 -0.78
CA ASP A 39 13.08 10.24 -0.94
C ASP A 39 13.79 10.04 -2.28
N TYR A 40 14.71 10.95 -2.59
CA TYR A 40 15.53 10.84 -3.80
C TYR A 40 16.63 9.78 -3.65
N GLN A 41 17.00 9.40 -2.42
CA GLN A 41 18.11 8.48 -2.14
C GLN A 41 17.76 7.01 -2.35
N HIS A 42 16.55 6.57 -1.97
CA HIS A 42 16.14 5.18 -2.14
C HIS A 42 15.54 4.98 -3.52
N ASN A 43 15.81 3.85 -4.18
CA ASN A 43 15.22 3.56 -5.49
C ASN A 43 13.73 3.15 -5.40
N THR A 44 13.21 2.96 -4.19
CA THR A 44 11.85 2.54 -3.90
C THR A 44 11.21 3.44 -2.84
N ARG A 45 9.89 3.38 -2.75
CA ARG A 45 9.06 4.10 -1.78
C ARG A 45 8.45 3.14 -0.78
N ILE A 46 8.00 3.70 0.33
CA ILE A 46 7.24 3.02 1.37
C ILE A 46 5.89 3.70 1.52
N ALA A 47 4.86 2.97 1.94
CA ALA A 47 3.55 3.55 2.23
C ALA A 47 2.99 3.01 3.54
N PHE A 48 2.24 3.85 4.23
CA PHE A 48 1.35 3.44 5.30
C PHE A 48 -0.08 3.58 4.80
N VAL A 49 -0.84 2.49 4.84
CA VAL A 49 -2.23 2.46 4.37
C VAL A 49 -3.11 2.04 5.54
N GLU A 50 -3.97 2.93 5.99
CA GLU A 50 -4.99 2.68 6.99
C GLU A 50 -6.33 2.45 6.28
N PHE A 51 -6.94 1.30 6.55
CA PHE A 51 -8.25 0.92 6.03
C PHE A 51 -9.37 1.33 6.99
N VAL A 52 -10.57 1.47 6.44
CA VAL A 52 -11.78 1.66 7.25
C VAL A 52 -12.04 0.40 8.11
N MET A 53 -11.93 -0.78 7.49
CA MET A 53 -12.20 -2.10 8.08
C MET A 53 -10.91 -2.89 8.38
N ALA A 54 -10.92 -3.71 9.43
CA ALA A 54 -9.76 -4.52 9.83
C ALA A 54 -9.55 -5.74 8.90
N GLU A 55 -10.65 -6.24 8.32
CA GLU A 55 -10.67 -7.32 7.34
C GLU A 55 -9.93 -6.89 6.07
N SER A 56 -10.09 -5.63 5.65
CA SER A 56 -9.36 -5.07 4.49
C SER A 56 -7.86 -5.02 4.73
N ALA A 57 -7.42 -4.67 5.95
CA ALA A 57 -6.00 -4.71 6.31
C ALA A 57 -5.45 -6.13 6.25
N THR A 58 -6.22 -7.12 6.72
CA THR A 58 -5.85 -8.55 6.62
C THR A 58 -5.79 -9.01 5.16
N ALA A 59 -6.76 -8.63 4.34
CA ALA A 59 -6.79 -8.96 2.92
C ALA A 59 -5.58 -8.37 2.18
N ALA A 60 -5.19 -7.14 2.52
CA ALA A 60 -4.05 -6.47 1.92
C ALA A 60 -2.70 -7.11 2.26
N LEU A 61 -2.57 -7.81 3.39
CA LEU A 61 -1.37 -8.61 3.68
C LEU A 61 -1.18 -9.76 2.69
N ASN A 62 -2.27 -10.31 2.13
CA ASN A 62 -2.20 -11.32 1.08
C ASN A 62 -1.76 -10.73 -0.29
N CYS A 63 -1.72 -9.40 -0.43
CA CYS A 63 -1.21 -8.73 -1.62
C CYS A 63 0.32 -8.54 -1.62
N SER A 64 1.01 -8.98 -0.56
CA SER A 64 2.48 -8.97 -0.55
C SER A 64 3.01 -9.85 -1.70
N GLY A 65 3.90 -9.29 -2.51
CA GLY A 65 4.44 -9.89 -3.73
C GLY A 65 3.71 -9.52 -5.02
N VAL A 66 2.56 -8.84 -4.96
CA VAL A 66 1.86 -8.37 -6.18
C VAL A 66 2.65 -7.25 -6.85
N ILE A 67 2.72 -7.29 -8.19
CA ILE A 67 3.43 -6.26 -8.97
C ILE A 67 2.57 -5.00 -9.05
N LEU A 68 3.09 -3.89 -8.51
CA LEU A 68 2.49 -2.57 -8.64
C LEU A 68 3.48 -1.64 -9.37
N GLY A 69 3.14 -1.27 -10.61
CA GLY A 69 4.07 -0.60 -11.52
C GLY A 69 5.08 -1.60 -12.08
N SER A 70 6.35 -1.50 -11.68
CA SER A 70 7.42 -2.39 -12.17
C SER A 70 8.09 -3.22 -11.07
N LEU A 71 7.68 -3.07 -9.81
CA LEU A 71 8.24 -3.78 -8.66
C LEU A 71 7.15 -4.50 -7.86
N PRO A 72 7.46 -5.66 -7.24
CA PRO A 72 6.54 -6.33 -6.33
C PRO A 72 6.47 -5.59 -4.99
N ILE A 73 5.26 -5.24 -4.54
CA ILE A 73 5.06 -4.61 -3.23
C ILE A 73 5.31 -5.62 -2.11
N ARG A 74 5.78 -5.17 -0.94
CA ARG A 74 6.03 -6.04 0.21
C ARG A 74 5.39 -5.53 1.48
#